data_AF-A0A7J4MPZ2-F1
#
_entry.id   AF-A0A7J4MPZ2-F1
#
_cell.length_a   1.000
_cell.length_b   1.000
_cell.length_c   1.000
_cell.angle_alpha   90.00
_cell.angle_beta   90.00
_cell.angle_gamma   90.00
#
_symmetry.space_group_name_H-M   'P 1'
#
loop_
_entity.id
_entity.type
_entity.pdbx_description
1 polymer ?
#
loop_
_entity_poly.entity_id
_entity_poly.type
_entity_poly.pdbx_seq_one_letter_code
_entity_poly.pdbx_strand_id
1 'polypeptide(L)'
;MNKNKIIENLNYHLVDSTALLTLTNPIFSVVETIGSDMSNETSINARILATGLTYIGFGRLFTKGLDISRDYFNINNKATEKMKYLHDSVYAGLYNIAITPAFYYASGARDLKEIALGTAFSIGLAFLSGGVLGYTVDNFRDLAGLKETERIPQFVKKQTPKMKKILATTLVAGSIGLMSGIYALNPDKEEIETNYQPQIEKGEQNNSSLENIVLE
;
A
#
# COMPACT_ATOMS: atom_id res chain seq x y z
N MET A 1 5.40 28.47 17.90
CA MET A 1 5.81 27.84 16.62
C MET A 1 5.21 28.65 15.47
N ASN A 2 5.97 28.96 14.41
CA ASN A 2 5.49 29.79 13.30
C ASN A 2 4.34 29.08 12.54
N LYS A 3 3.21 29.76 12.33
CA LYS A 3 2.03 29.23 11.61
C LYS A 3 2.38 28.66 10.23
N ASN A 4 3.28 29.32 9.50
CA ASN A 4 3.69 28.87 8.17
C ASN A 4 4.42 27.52 8.22
N LYS A 5 5.26 27.32 9.25
CA LYS A 5 5.99 26.06 9.46
C LYS A 5 5.05 24.91 9.85
N ILE A 6 3.97 25.19 10.58
CA ILE A 6 2.93 24.20 10.90
C ILE A 6 2.23 23.74 9.62
N ILE A 7 1.78 24.68 8.80
CA ILE A 7 1.07 24.40 7.55
C ILE A 7 1.97 23.62 6.58
N GLU A 8 3.23 24.03 6.45
CA GLU A 8 4.20 23.34 5.62
C GLU A 8 4.40 21.88 6.07
N ASN A 9 4.65 21.65 7.37
CA ASN A 9 4.80 20.30 7.91
C ASN A 9 3.56 19.44 7.72
N LEU A 10 2.37 20.03 7.86
CA LEU A 10 1.10 19.36 7.62
C LEU A 10 0.96 18.95 6.16
N ASN A 11 1.31 19.83 5.21
CA ASN A 11 1.28 19.51 3.79
C ASN A 11 2.23 18.36 3.44
N TYR A 12 3.46 18.39 3.96
CA TYR A 12 4.38 17.26 3.80
C TYR A 12 3.83 15.98 4.40
N HIS A 13 3.25 16.04 5.60
CA HIS A 13 2.66 14.87 6.26
C HIS A 13 1.56 14.23 5.40
N LEU A 14 0.63 15.03 4.89
CA LEU A 14 -0.47 14.56 4.05
C LEU A 14 0.04 13.97 2.73
N VAL A 15 0.94 14.68 2.05
CA VAL A 15 1.48 14.25 0.74
C VAL A 15 2.33 12.99 0.88
N ASP A 16 3.21 12.94 1.88
CA ASP A 16 4.08 11.77 2.14
C ASP A 16 3.25 10.53 2.48
N SER A 17 2.26 10.68 3.36
CA SER A 17 1.37 9.57 3.75
C SER A 17 0.56 9.07 2.55
N THR A 18 0.01 9.99 1.75
CA THR A 18 -0.73 9.64 0.53
C THR A 18 0.15 8.91 -0.47
N ALA A 19 1.38 9.37 -0.68
CA ALA A 19 2.33 8.79 -1.62
C ALA A 19 2.67 7.34 -1.25
N LEU A 20 2.95 7.09 0.03
CA LEU A 20 3.22 5.76 0.54
C LEU A 20 2.02 4.83 0.30
N LEU A 21 0.82 5.22 0.76
CA LEU A 21 -0.39 4.40 0.66
C LEU A 21 -0.83 4.14 -0.79
N THR A 22 -0.66 5.12 -1.67
CA THR A 22 -0.96 4.98 -3.10
C THR A 22 -0.19 3.81 -3.72
N LEU A 23 1.06 3.60 -3.30
CA LEU A 23 1.88 2.51 -3.81
C LEU A 23 1.71 1.23 -3.00
N THR A 24 1.74 1.33 -1.67
CA THR A 24 1.81 0.14 -0.81
C THR A 24 0.48 -0.59 -0.73
N ASN A 25 -0.66 0.11 -0.62
CA ASN A 25 -1.93 -0.56 -0.37
C ASN A 25 -2.28 -1.58 -1.46
N PRO A 26 -2.19 -1.27 -2.76
CA PRO A 26 -2.47 -2.27 -3.78
C PRO A 26 -1.50 -3.45 -3.79
N ILE A 27 -0.20 -3.21 -3.55
CA ILE A 27 0.81 -4.28 -3.47
C ILE A 27 0.46 -5.23 -2.32
N PHE A 28 0.16 -4.68 -1.14
CA PHE A 28 -0.21 -5.49 0.01
C PHE A 28 -1.55 -6.20 -0.19
N SER A 29 -2.54 -5.59 -0.84
CA SER A 29 -3.79 -6.29 -1.19
C SER A 29 -3.51 -7.53 -2.05
N VAL A 30 -2.65 -7.43 -3.07
CA VAL A 30 -2.25 -8.61 -3.87
C VAL A 30 -1.58 -9.68 -3.00
N VAL A 31 -0.61 -9.29 -2.18
CA VAL A 31 0.13 -10.23 -1.34
C VAL A 31 -0.78 -10.92 -0.33
N GLU A 32 -1.70 -10.18 0.28
CA GLU A 32 -2.62 -10.70 1.30
C GLU A 32 -3.64 -11.65 0.68
N THR A 33 -4.35 -11.23 -0.38
CA THR A 33 -5.44 -12.04 -0.95
C THR A 33 -4.91 -13.18 -1.82
N ILE A 34 -3.94 -12.91 -2.71
CA ILE A 34 -3.43 -13.92 -3.65
C ILE A 34 -2.29 -14.73 -3.02
N GLY A 35 -1.40 -14.06 -2.27
CA GLY A 35 -0.18 -14.70 -1.75
C GLY A 35 -0.40 -15.47 -0.45
N SER A 36 -1.34 -15.06 0.40
CA SER A 36 -1.60 -15.69 1.70
C SER A 36 -3.01 -16.24 1.90
N ASP A 37 -3.86 -16.23 0.86
CA ASP A 37 -5.25 -16.72 0.91
C ASP A 37 -6.07 -16.05 2.03
N MET A 38 -5.76 -14.77 2.32
CA MET A 38 -6.45 -13.99 3.34
C MET A 38 -7.77 -13.48 2.77
N SER A 39 -8.86 -13.62 3.54
CA SER A 39 -10.18 -13.10 3.13
C SER A 39 -10.13 -11.60 2.80
N ASN A 40 -10.96 -11.15 1.85
CA ASN A 40 -11.10 -9.76 1.45
C ASN A 40 -11.43 -8.86 2.63
N GLU A 41 -12.34 -9.28 3.53
CA GLU A 41 -12.69 -8.51 4.73
C GLU A 41 -11.47 -8.26 5.63
N THR A 42 -10.71 -9.31 5.95
CA THR A 42 -9.49 -9.21 6.77
C THR A 42 -8.44 -8.32 6.12
N SER A 43 -8.21 -8.45 4.80
CA SER A 43 -7.27 -7.58 4.08
C SER A 43 -7.72 -6.11 4.10
N ILE A 44 -9.00 -5.82 3.82
CA ILE A 44 -9.55 -4.46 3.85
C ILE A 44 -9.37 -3.84 5.24
N ASN A 45 -9.70 -4.58 6.30
CA ASN A 45 -9.52 -4.12 7.68
C ASN A 45 -8.04 -3.83 7.99
N ALA A 46 -7.11 -4.69 7.54
CA ALA A 46 -5.67 -4.46 7.67
C ALA A 46 -5.22 -3.20 6.92
N ARG A 47 -5.72 -2.95 5.70
CA ARG A 47 -5.39 -1.75 4.91
C ARG A 47 -5.96 -0.47 5.54
N ILE A 48 -7.15 -0.51 6.12
CA ILE A 48 -7.74 0.61 6.86
C ILE A 48 -6.87 0.96 8.08
N LEU A 49 -6.47 -0.05 8.86
CA LEU A 49 -5.59 0.15 10.02
C LEU A 49 -4.23 0.72 9.60
N ALA A 50 -3.58 0.14 8.59
CA ALA A 50 -2.31 0.63 8.06
C ALA A 50 -2.41 2.07 7.55
N THR A 51 -3.51 2.40 6.87
CA THR A 51 -3.82 3.76 6.41
C THR A 51 -3.94 4.73 7.59
N GLY A 52 -4.71 4.35 8.61
CA GLY A 52 -4.87 5.15 9.82
C GLY A 52 -3.54 5.43 10.52
N LEU A 53 -2.72 4.40 10.73
CA LEU A 53 -1.40 4.54 11.36
C LEU A 53 -0.45 5.42 10.55
N THR A 54 -0.47 5.27 9.24
CA THR A 54 0.33 6.11 8.33
C THR A 54 -0.02 7.59 8.51
N TYR A 55 -1.33 7.91 8.52
CA TYR A 55 -1.82 9.28 8.72
C TYR A 55 -1.72 9.81 10.17
N ILE A 56 -1.59 8.95 11.18
CA ILE A 56 -1.30 9.40 12.56
C ILE A 56 0.14 9.92 12.69
N GLY A 57 1.04 9.51 11.81
CA GLY A 57 2.42 10.05 11.79
C GLY A 57 3.47 9.12 11.23
N PHE A 58 3.18 7.81 11.09
CA PHE A 58 4.18 6.84 10.63
C PHE A 58 4.66 7.12 9.21
N GLY A 59 3.79 7.65 8.34
CA GLY A 59 4.18 8.04 6.99
C GLY A 59 5.24 9.13 7.00
N ARG A 60 5.01 10.20 7.78
CA ARG A 60 5.97 11.31 7.91
C ARG A 60 7.23 10.92 8.67
N LEU A 61 7.13 10.04 9.67
CA LEU A 61 8.29 9.51 10.38
C LEU A 61 9.22 8.76 9.41
N PHE A 62 8.65 7.86 8.60
CA PHE A 62 9.38 7.12 7.57
C PHE A 62 10.08 8.05 6.58
N THR A 63 9.34 8.96 5.94
CA THR A 63 9.88 9.82 4.87
C THR A 63 10.88 10.84 5.39
N LYS A 64 10.65 11.40 6.58
CA LYS A 64 11.60 12.33 7.19
C LYS A 64 12.89 11.63 7.59
N GLY A 65 12.80 10.41 8.13
CA GLY A 65 14.00 9.61 8.40
C GLY A 65 14.74 9.24 7.13
N LEU A 66 14.03 8.97 6.02
CA LEU A 66 14.62 8.71 4.71
C LEU A 66 15.40 9.94 4.21
N ASP A 67 14.79 11.12 4.29
CA ASP A 67 15.43 12.39 3.91
C ASP A 67 16.71 12.62 4.74
N ILE A 68 16.64 12.45 6.07
CA ILE A 68 17.79 12.59 6.96
C ILE A 68 18.90 11.59 6.61
N SER A 69 18.53 10.34 6.33
CA SER A 69 19.49 9.30 5.92
C SER A 69 20.17 9.67 4.61
N ARG A 70 19.41 10.11 3.59
CA ARG A 70 19.95 10.55 2.31
C ARG A 70 20.93 11.71 2.49
N ASP A 71 20.59 12.70 3.31
CA ASP A 71 21.45 13.84 3.60
C ASP A 71 22.73 13.39 4.32
N TYR A 72 22.62 12.51 5.32
CA TYR A 72 23.77 11.97 6.07
C TYR A 72 24.75 11.19 5.18
N PHE A 73 24.24 10.37 4.27
CA PHE A 73 25.05 9.57 3.33
C PHE A 73 25.40 10.32 2.03
N ASN A 74 25.10 11.63 1.93
CA ASN A 74 25.31 12.45 0.73
C ASN A 74 24.64 11.88 -0.54
N ILE A 75 23.50 11.20 -0.40
CA ILE A 75 22.65 10.72 -1.49
C ILE A 75 21.80 11.89 -2.00
N ASN A 76 22.47 12.86 -2.63
CA ASN A 76 21.87 14.08 -3.15
C ASN A 76 21.54 13.96 -4.65
N ASN A 77 21.17 15.08 -5.29
CA ASN A 77 20.81 15.11 -6.70
C ASN A 77 21.90 14.57 -7.64
N LYS A 78 23.19 14.73 -7.27
CA LYS A 78 24.33 14.24 -8.05
C LYS A 78 24.51 12.72 -7.98
N ALA A 79 23.89 12.05 -7.01
CA ALA A 79 23.91 10.60 -6.92
C ALA A 79 23.18 9.97 -8.11
N THR A 80 23.71 8.85 -8.61
CA THR A 80 23.04 8.09 -9.68
C THR A 80 21.70 7.53 -9.19
N GLU A 81 20.73 7.38 -10.08
CA GLU A 81 19.42 6.81 -9.71
C GLU A 81 19.53 5.39 -9.15
N LYS A 82 20.50 4.60 -9.60
CA LYS A 82 20.77 3.26 -9.01
C LYS A 82 21.20 3.35 -7.55
N MET A 83 22.05 4.32 -7.21
CA MET A 83 22.53 4.51 -5.84
C MET A 83 21.42 5.03 -4.92
N LYS A 84 20.62 5.97 -5.42
CA LYS A 84 19.40 6.44 -4.77
C LYS A 84 18.42 5.29 -4.49
N TYR A 85 18.11 4.50 -5.52
CA TYR A 85 17.22 3.34 -5.41
C TYR A 85 17.73 2.34 -4.37
N LEU A 86 19.02 1.97 -4.43
CA LEU A 86 19.63 1.03 -3.48
C LEU A 86 19.59 1.57 -2.04
N HIS A 87 19.94 2.84 -1.82
CA HIS A 87 19.87 3.46 -0.50
C HIS A 87 18.43 3.47 0.04
N ASP A 88 17.47 3.86 -0.78
CA ASP A 88 16.05 3.90 -0.40
C ASP A 88 15.53 2.49 -0.05
N SER A 89 15.94 1.46 -0.80
CA SER A 89 15.69 0.04 -0.52
C SER A 89 16.29 -0.42 0.81
N VAL A 90 17.57 -0.13 1.06
CA VAL A 90 18.24 -0.47 2.32
C VAL A 90 17.57 0.22 3.50
N TYR A 91 17.30 1.53 3.37
CA TYR A 91 16.62 2.31 4.42
C TYR A 91 15.24 1.73 4.73
N ALA A 92 14.45 1.39 3.72
CA ALA A 92 13.13 0.81 3.91
C ALA A 92 13.17 -0.54 4.65
N GLY A 93 14.13 -1.40 4.31
CA GLY A 93 14.38 -2.65 5.01
C GLY A 93 14.76 -2.44 6.48
N LEU A 94 15.72 -1.55 6.75
CA LEU A 94 16.16 -1.22 8.11
C LEU A 94 15.04 -0.59 8.96
N TYR A 95 14.24 0.29 8.37
CA TYR A 95 13.07 0.86 9.04
C TYR A 95 12.08 -0.23 9.47
N ASN A 96 11.82 -1.22 8.61
CA ASN A 96 10.94 -2.34 8.94
C ASN A 96 11.54 -3.25 10.01
N ILE A 97 12.86 -3.47 10.04
CA ILE A 97 13.51 -4.19 11.16
C ILE A 97 13.16 -3.55 12.51
N ALA A 98 13.15 -2.22 12.58
CA ALA A 98 12.91 -1.51 13.83
C ALA A 98 11.42 -1.48 14.23
N ILE A 99 10.51 -1.35 13.26
CA ILE A 99 9.08 -1.10 13.55
C ILE A 99 8.26 -2.39 13.55
N THR A 100 8.55 -3.32 12.66
CA THR A 100 7.69 -4.48 12.40
C THR A 100 7.54 -5.44 13.59
N PRO A 101 8.59 -5.76 14.37
CA PRO A 101 8.43 -6.59 15.57
C PRO A 101 7.49 -5.97 16.61
N ALA A 102 7.63 -4.66 16.85
CA ALA A 102 6.75 -3.94 17.77
C ALA A 102 5.31 -3.91 17.26
N PHE A 103 5.13 -3.78 15.94
CA PHE A 103 3.82 -3.82 15.31
C PHE A 103 3.12 -5.19 15.47
N TYR A 104 3.80 -6.30 15.17
CA TYR A 104 3.24 -7.65 15.37
C TYR A 104 2.96 -7.95 16.85
N TYR A 105 3.84 -7.52 17.75
CA TYR A 105 3.58 -7.67 19.18
C TYR A 105 2.34 -6.89 19.63
N ALA A 106 2.17 -5.67 19.13
CA ALA A 106 1.00 -4.83 19.40
C ALA A 106 -0.29 -5.37 18.77
N SER A 107 -0.22 -6.06 17.63
CA SER A 107 -1.37 -6.70 16.98
C SER A 107 -1.81 -8.01 17.65
N GLY A 108 -1.10 -8.46 18.69
CA GLY A 108 -1.47 -9.64 19.49
C GLY A 108 -0.67 -10.89 19.18
N ALA A 109 0.31 -10.85 18.27
CA ALA A 109 1.20 -11.99 18.07
C ALA A 109 2.01 -12.26 19.35
N ARG A 110 2.10 -13.52 19.75
CA ARG A 110 2.85 -13.96 20.95
C ARG A 110 3.93 -14.99 20.63
N ASP A 111 3.84 -15.67 19.49
CA ASP A 111 4.88 -16.59 19.03
C ASP A 111 6.05 -15.81 18.39
N LEU A 112 7.26 -16.00 18.94
CA LEU A 112 8.48 -15.39 18.41
C LEU A 112 8.79 -15.83 16.98
N LYS A 113 8.46 -17.07 16.61
CA LYS A 113 8.67 -17.61 15.26
C LYS A 113 7.74 -16.92 14.26
N GLU A 114 6.48 -16.72 14.61
CA GLU A 114 5.51 -15.99 13.79
C GLU A 114 5.96 -14.54 13.59
N ILE A 115 6.34 -13.85 14.67
CA ILE A 115 6.87 -12.48 14.62
C ILE A 115 8.12 -12.42 13.74
N ALA A 116 9.05 -13.37 13.90
CA ALA A 116 10.30 -13.40 13.14
C ALA A 116 10.07 -13.64 11.64
N LEU A 117 9.18 -14.58 11.28
CA LEU A 117 8.83 -14.86 9.88
C LEU A 117 8.10 -13.68 9.24
N GLY A 118 7.07 -13.14 9.92
CA GLY A 118 6.34 -11.97 9.46
C GLY A 118 7.26 -10.76 9.28
N THR A 119 8.19 -10.56 10.22
CA THR A 119 9.20 -9.50 10.13
C THR A 119 10.15 -9.71 8.96
N ALA A 120 10.71 -10.92 8.79
CA ALA A 120 11.60 -11.24 7.69
C ALA A 120 10.94 -11.01 6.32
N PHE A 121 9.68 -11.41 6.19
CA PHE A 121 8.89 -11.18 4.99
C PHE A 121 8.67 -9.68 4.72
N SER A 122 8.25 -8.91 5.74
CA SER A 122 8.07 -7.46 5.61
C SER A 122 9.38 -6.75 5.24
N ILE A 123 10.52 -7.16 5.79
CA ILE A 123 11.83 -6.61 5.44
C ILE A 123 12.16 -6.89 3.97
N GLY A 124 11.97 -8.14 3.52
CA GLY A 124 12.21 -8.52 2.13
C GLY A 124 11.37 -7.69 1.17
N LEU A 125 10.07 -7.55 1.46
CA LEU A 125 9.16 -6.74 0.65
C LEU A 125 9.55 -5.24 0.69
N ALA A 126 9.93 -4.72 1.84
CA ALA A 126 10.38 -3.33 1.98
C ALA A 126 11.70 -3.07 1.23
N PHE A 127 12.63 -4.03 1.21
CA PHE A 127 13.87 -3.92 0.45
C PHE A 127 13.60 -3.90 -1.06
N LEU A 128 12.72 -4.78 -1.54
CA LEU A 128 12.36 -4.85 -2.96
C LEU A 128 11.61 -3.60 -3.43
N SER A 129 10.73 -3.05 -2.59
CA SER A 129 9.89 -1.90 -2.93
C SER A 129 10.46 -0.54 -2.52
N GLY A 130 11.50 -0.47 -1.69
CA GLY A 130 11.98 0.77 -1.08
C GLY A 130 12.47 1.82 -2.08
N GLY A 131 13.18 1.41 -3.13
CA GLY A 131 13.54 2.31 -4.23
C GLY A 131 12.33 2.90 -4.97
N VAL A 132 11.29 2.10 -5.20
CA VAL A 132 10.03 2.57 -5.80
C VAL A 132 9.30 3.50 -4.83
N LEU A 133 9.27 3.18 -3.53
CA LEU A 133 8.68 4.02 -2.50
C LEU A 133 9.35 5.39 -2.43
N GLY A 134 10.69 5.42 -2.39
CA GLY A 134 11.46 6.67 -2.39
C GLY A 134 11.19 7.51 -3.65
N TYR A 135 11.12 6.86 -4.82
CA TYR A 135 10.74 7.50 -6.08
C TYR A 135 9.32 8.07 -6.05
N THR A 136 8.33 7.31 -5.56
CA THR A 136 6.94 7.75 -5.46
C THR A 136 6.78 8.93 -4.50
N VAL A 137 7.43 8.91 -3.33
CA VAL A 137 7.41 10.03 -2.38
C VAL A 137 7.97 11.31 -3.01
N ASP A 138 9.14 11.22 -3.66
CA ASP A 138 9.75 12.37 -4.33
C ASP A 138 8.85 12.93 -5.44
N ASN A 139 8.19 12.05 -6.21
CA ASN A 139 7.25 12.46 -7.25
C ASN A 139 6.01 13.13 -6.69
N PHE A 140 5.40 12.59 -5.64
CA PHE A 140 4.22 13.18 -5.03
C PHE A 140 4.51 14.57 -4.43
N ARG A 141 5.69 14.74 -3.82
CA ARG A 141 6.15 16.05 -3.32
C ARG A 141 6.32 17.07 -4.44
N ASP A 142 6.86 16.67 -5.60
CA ASP A 142 6.98 17.55 -6.77
C ASP A 142 5.59 17.87 -7.35
N LEU A 143 4.74 16.85 -7.51
CA LEU A 143 3.39 17.01 -8.04
C LEU A 143 2.51 17.92 -7.15
N ALA A 144 2.72 17.87 -5.83
CA ALA A 144 2.05 18.74 -4.88
C ALA A 144 2.66 20.15 -4.80
N GLY A 145 3.82 20.39 -5.40
CA GLY A 145 4.55 21.65 -5.35
C GLY A 145 5.26 21.91 -4.02
N LEU A 146 5.66 20.85 -3.30
CA LEU A 146 6.36 20.94 -2.01
C LEU A 146 7.88 20.89 -2.16
N LYS A 147 8.39 20.01 -3.03
CA LYS A 147 9.82 19.82 -3.27
C LYS A 147 10.02 19.33 -4.70
N GLU A 148 10.81 20.04 -5.49
CA GLU A 148 11.16 19.59 -6.83
C GLU A 148 12.04 18.34 -6.78
N THR A 149 11.90 17.45 -7.76
CA THR A 149 12.74 16.25 -7.87
C THR A 149 13.37 16.14 -9.24
N GLU A 150 14.60 15.63 -9.30
CA GLU A 150 15.23 15.33 -10.57
C GLU A 150 14.67 14.05 -11.23
N ARG A 151 14.00 13.21 -10.44
CA ARG A 151 13.58 11.85 -10.80
C ARG A 151 12.37 11.76 -11.74
N ILE A 152 11.49 12.78 -11.78
CA ILE A 152 10.34 12.79 -12.69
C ILE A 152 10.76 13.09 -14.14
N PRO A 153 10.08 12.55 -15.16
CA PRO A 153 10.34 12.90 -16.54
C PRO A 153 10.16 14.40 -16.81
N GLN A 154 10.98 14.95 -17.71
CA GLN A 154 10.98 16.38 -18.04
C GLN A 154 9.62 16.90 -18.53
N PHE A 155 8.83 16.06 -19.21
CA PHE A 155 7.50 16.44 -19.67
C PHE A 155 6.51 16.65 -18.51
N VAL A 156 6.68 15.95 -17.37
CA VAL A 156 5.87 16.15 -16.15
C VAL A 156 6.34 17.39 -15.39
N LYS A 157 7.66 17.62 -15.31
CA LYS A 157 8.24 18.80 -14.64
C LYS A 157 7.69 20.11 -15.17
N LYS A 158 7.61 20.21 -16.50
CA LYS A 158 7.18 21.41 -17.22
C LYS A 158 5.67 21.67 -17.15
N GLN A 159 4.88 20.77 -16.55
CA GLN A 159 3.45 20.96 -16.41
C GLN A 159 3.12 22.06 -15.40
N THR A 160 1.96 22.69 -15.59
CA THR A 160 1.45 23.68 -14.65
C THR A 160 1.14 23.06 -13.28
N PRO A 161 1.19 23.83 -12.18
CA PRO A 161 0.87 23.32 -10.85
C PRO A 161 -0.52 22.67 -10.72
N LYS A 162 -1.51 23.14 -11.49
CA LYS A 162 -2.85 22.53 -11.52
C LYS A 162 -2.81 21.15 -12.15
N MET A 163 -2.13 21.00 -13.29
CA MET A 163 -1.98 19.72 -13.98
C MET A 163 -1.22 18.70 -13.12
N LYS A 164 -0.16 19.14 -12.43
CA LYS A 164 0.59 18.28 -11.50
C LYS A 164 -0.31 17.74 -10.37
N LYS A 165 -1.17 18.57 -9.79
CA LYS A 165 -2.15 18.12 -8.78
C LYS A 165 -3.17 17.14 -9.36
N ILE A 166 -3.66 17.38 -10.58
CA ILE A 166 -4.55 16.43 -11.27
C ILE A 166 -3.87 15.08 -11.44
N LEU A 167 -2.60 15.04 -11.88
CA LEU A 167 -1.84 13.80 -12.00
C LEU A 167 -1.73 13.07 -10.66
N ALA A 168 -1.41 13.78 -9.57
CA ALA A 168 -1.36 13.17 -8.24
C ALA A 168 -2.72 12.57 -7.83
N THR A 169 -3.82 13.30 -8.01
CA THR A 169 -5.17 12.80 -7.71
C THR A 169 -5.54 11.59 -8.57
N THR A 170 -5.20 11.60 -9.86
CA THR A 170 -5.44 10.46 -10.75
C THR A 170 -4.66 9.23 -10.33
N LEU A 171 -3.41 9.38 -9.85
CA LEU A 171 -2.62 8.26 -9.31
C LEU A 171 -3.29 7.67 -8.06
N VAL A 172 -3.79 8.50 -7.15
CA VAL A 172 -4.53 8.05 -5.97
C VAL A 172 -5.81 7.31 -6.37
N ALA A 173 -6.61 7.89 -7.27
CA ALA A 173 -7.83 7.25 -7.77
C ALA A 173 -7.54 5.92 -8.47
N GLY A 174 -6.47 5.86 -9.28
CA GLY A 174 -6.02 4.64 -9.93
C GLY A 174 -5.59 3.56 -8.95
N SER A 175 -4.91 3.93 -7.86
CA SER A 175 -4.54 3.00 -6.78
C SER A 175 -5.77 2.40 -6.11
N ILE A 176 -6.77 3.22 -5.76
CA ILE A 176 -8.03 2.75 -5.17
C ILE A 176 -8.79 1.84 -6.15
N GLY A 177 -8.86 2.23 -7.43
CA GLY A 177 -9.49 1.40 -8.47
C GLY A 177 -8.78 0.05 -8.65
N LEU A 178 -7.45 0.04 -8.58
CA LEU A 178 -6.66 -1.19 -8.67
C LEU A 178 -6.89 -2.10 -7.45
N MET A 179 -6.96 -1.54 -6.23
CA MET A 179 -7.36 -2.30 -5.04
C MET A 179 -8.75 -2.91 -5.19
N SER A 180 -9.73 -2.12 -5.65
CA SER A 180 -11.08 -2.61 -5.90
C SER A 180 -11.08 -3.76 -6.92
N GLY A 181 -10.28 -3.66 -7.98
CA GLY A 181 -10.13 -4.71 -8.97
C GLY A 181 -9.50 -5.99 -8.41
N ILE A 182 -8.49 -5.87 -7.53
CA ILE A 182 -7.87 -7.02 -6.86
C ILE A 182 -8.91 -7.80 -6.04
N TYR A 183 -9.71 -7.09 -5.24
CA TYR A 183 -10.74 -7.73 -4.42
C TYR A 183 -11.85 -8.37 -5.27
N ALA A 184 -12.28 -7.69 -6.34
CA ALA A 184 -13.30 -8.23 -7.24
C ALA A 184 -12.84 -9.48 -8.00
N LEU A 185 -11.55 -9.60 -8.31
CA LEU A 185 -10.98 -10.76 -9.02
C LEU A 185 -10.65 -11.94 -8.10
N ASN A 186 -10.66 -11.74 -6.78
CA ASN A 186 -10.36 -12.78 -5.79
C ASN A 186 -11.48 -12.83 -4.73
N PRO A 187 -12.69 -13.28 -5.08
CA PRO A 187 -13.79 -13.39 -4.13
C PRO A 187 -13.49 -14.42 -3.03
N ASP A 188 -14.07 -14.20 -1.85
CA ASP A 188 -13.87 -15.09 -0.71
C ASP A 188 -14.51 -16.47 -0.98
N LYS A 189 -13.85 -17.55 -0.56
CA LYS A 189 -14.35 -18.92 -0.77
C LYS A 189 -15.74 -19.15 -0.16
N GLU A 190 -16.03 -18.51 0.97
CA GLU A 190 -17.33 -18.58 1.64
C GLU A 190 -18.45 -17.94 0.81
N GLU A 191 -18.17 -16.87 0.06
CA GLU A 191 -19.13 -16.23 -0.87
C GLU A 191 -19.42 -17.12 -2.09
N ILE A 192 -18.44 -17.92 -2.52
CA ILE A 192 -18.63 -18.89 -3.60
C ILE A 192 -19.59 -19.98 -3.11
N GLU A 193 -19.32 -20.59 -1.96
CA GLU A 193 -20.15 -21.70 -1.45
C GLU A 193 -21.60 -21.28 -1.18
N THR A 194 -21.82 -20.10 -0.60
CA THR A 194 -23.19 -19.59 -0.33
C THR A 194 -23.96 -19.17 -1.58
N ASN A 195 -23.30 -18.76 -2.68
CA ASN A 195 -23.99 -18.42 -3.93
C ASN A 195 -24.31 -19.65 -4.81
N TYR A 196 -23.56 -20.75 -4.69
CA TYR A 196 -23.77 -21.95 -5.51
C TYR A 196 -24.68 -23.00 -4.86
N GLN A 197 -24.73 -23.10 -3.52
CA GLN A 197 -25.63 -24.02 -2.80
C GLN A 197 -27.14 -23.82 -3.12
N PRO A 198 -27.69 -22.60 -3.22
CA PRO A 198 -29.12 -22.39 -3.49
C PRO A 198 -29.57 -22.85 -4.88
N GLN A 199 -28.64 -23.04 -5.82
CA GLN A 199 -28.96 -23.50 -7.17
C GLN A 199 -29.02 -25.02 -7.27
N ILE A 200 -28.27 -25.74 -6.44
CA ILE A 200 -28.29 -27.21 -6.40
C ILE A 200 -29.60 -27.70 -5.76
N GLU A 201 -30.01 -27.10 -4.63
CA GLU A 201 -31.28 -27.46 -3.98
C GLU A 201 -32.51 -27.16 -4.85
N LYS A 202 -32.50 -26.04 -5.61
CA LYS A 202 -33.58 -25.75 -6.58
C LYS A 202 -33.58 -26.68 -7.79
N GLY A 203 -32.42 -27.17 -8.21
CA GLY A 203 -32.30 -28.16 -9.27
C GLY A 203 -32.83 -29.53 -8.86
N GLU A 204 -32.50 -29.97 -7.64
CA GLU A 204 -32.99 -31.25 -7.09
C GLU A 204 -34.51 -31.24 -6.87
N GLN A 205 -35.08 -30.16 -6.32
CA GLN A 205 -36.54 -30.05 -6.14
C GLN A 205 -37.32 -30.09 -7.47
N ASN A 206 -36.78 -29.51 -8.54
CA ASN A 206 -37.42 -29.57 -9.85
C ASN A 206 -37.37 -30.96 -10.48
N ASN A 207 -36.28 -31.71 -10.30
CA ASN A 207 -36.19 -33.08 -10.81
C ASN A 207 -37.11 -34.04 -10.04
N SER A 208 -37.22 -33.91 -8.72
CA SER A 208 -38.19 -34.69 -7.93
C SER A 208 -39.65 -34.40 -8.30
N SER A 209 -39.93 -33.18 -8.76
CA SER A 209 -41.28 -32.80 -9.23
C SER A 209 -41.60 -33.39 -10.61
N LEU A 210 -40.61 -33.55 -11.48
CA LEU A 210 -40.78 -34.15 -12.81
C LEU A 210 -40.94 -35.68 -12.74
N GLU A 211 -40.24 -36.37 -11.84
CA GLU A 211 -40.41 -37.82 -11.65
C GLU A 211 -41.85 -38.19 -11.22
N ASN A 212 -42.51 -37.34 -10.43
CA ASN A 212 -43.89 -37.57 -10.02
C ASN A 212 -44.91 -37.37 -11.16
N ILE A 213 -44.60 -36.57 -12.18
CA ILE A 213 -45.49 -36.34 -13.34
C ILE A 213 -45.42 -37.50 -14.34
N VAL A 214 -44.30 -38.22 -14.40
CA VAL A 214 -44.13 -39.35 -15.35
C VAL A 214 -44.79 -40.65 -14.87
N LEU A 215 -45.21 -40.70 -13.60
CA LEU A 215 -45.80 -41.88 -12.96
C LEU A 215 -47.35 -41.84 -12.85
N GLU A 216 -48.00 -40.78 -13.33
CA GLU A 216 -49.47 -40.70 -13.53
C GLU A 216 -49.86 -40.94 -15.00
#